data_AF-A0AAD8ANS1-F1
#
_entry.id   AF-A0AAD8ANS1-F1
#
_cell.length_a   1.000
_cell.length_b   1.000
_cell.length_c   1.000
_cell.angle_alpha   90.00
_cell.angle_beta   90.00
_cell.angle_gamma   90.00
#
_symmetry.space_group_name_H-M   'P 1'
#
loop_
_entity.id
_entity.type
_entity.pdbx_description
1 polymer ?
#
loop_
_entity_poly.entity_id
_entity_poly.type
_entity_poly.pdbx_seq_one_letter_code
_entity_poly.pdbx_strand_id
1 'polypeptide(L)'
;PEFIQTPPSLIATASICAAVRGLNSPSASIVMSSVCALTRVDPAAAEAVVHHIERVVESTASLQSLPPSHKITNTTTSSGKLVSVADETGQPETPTDIQDIHF
;
A
#
# COMPACT_ATOMS: atom_id res chain seq x y z
N PRO A 1 -17.05 4.11 2.63
CA PRO A 1 -17.97 2.97 2.87
C PRO A 1 -18.27 2.09 1.64
N GLU A 2 -17.96 2.53 0.41
CA GLU A 2 -18.39 1.85 -0.82
C GLU A 2 -17.88 0.41 -0.95
N PHE A 3 -16.66 0.13 -0.51
CA PHE A 3 -16.09 -1.22 -0.59
C PHE A 3 -16.64 -2.20 0.44
N ILE A 4 -17.28 -1.74 1.53
CA ILE A 4 -17.76 -2.63 2.61
C ILE A 4 -18.91 -3.52 2.13
N GLN A 5 -19.72 -3.05 1.19
CA GLN A 5 -20.84 -3.80 0.61
C GLN A 5 -20.49 -4.45 -0.73
N THR A 6 -19.29 -4.21 -1.24
CA THR A 6 -18.87 -4.74 -2.53
C THR A 6 -18.36 -6.18 -2.37
N PRO A 7 -18.78 -7.13 -3.21
CA PRO A 7 -18.23 -8.48 -3.20
C PRO A 7 -16.70 -8.48 -3.32
N PRO A 8 -15.98 -9.27 -2.50
CA PRO A 8 -14.51 -9.32 -2.57
C PRO A 8 -13.96 -9.69 -3.96
N SER A 9 -14.68 -10.54 -4.71
CA SER A 9 -14.31 -10.92 -6.08
C SER A 9 -14.34 -9.74 -7.06
N LEU A 10 -15.31 -8.84 -6.90
CA LEU A 10 -15.45 -7.62 -7.70
C LEU A 10 -14.33 -6.62 -7.36
N ILE A 11 -14.02 -6.44 -6.07
CA ILE A 11 -12.86 -5.63 -5.63
C ILE A 11 -11.56 -6.18 -6.22
N ALA A 12 -11.31 -7.48 -6.09
CA ALA A 12 -10.09 -8.10 -6.59
C ALA A 12 -9.97 -7.96 -8.12
N THR A 13 -11.07 -8.19 -8.84
CA THR A 13 -11.14 -8.02 -10.31
C THR A 13 -10.80 -6.58 -10.69
N ALA A 14 -11.43 -5.60 -10.04
CA ALA A 14 -11.19 -4.19 -10.31
C ALA A 14 -9.76 -3.77 -9.98
N SER A 15 -9.18 -4.23 -8.87
CA SER A 15 -7.79 -3.95 -8.50
C SER A 15 -6.79 -4.47 -9.54
N ILE A 16 -7.00 -5.69 -10.06
CA ILE A 16 -6.17 -6.24 -11.13
C ILE A 16 -6.29 -5.38 -12.39
N CYS A 17 -7.51 -5.01 -12.79
CA CYS A 17 -7.75 -4.20 -13.97
C CYS A 17 -7.11 -2.80 -13.86
N ALA A 18 -7.27 -2.15 -12.70
CA ALA A 18 -6.65 -0.84 -12.41
C ALA A 18 -5.12 -0.92 -12.47
N ALA A 19 -4.51 -1.96 -11.90
CA ALA A 19 -3.06 -2.16 -11.95
C ALA A 19 -2.57 -2.35 -13.40
N VAL A 20 -3.25 -3.19 -14.18
CA VAL A 20 -2.87 -3.45 -15.58
C VAL A 20 -3.05 -2.21 -16.46
N ARG A 21 -4.07 -1.39 -16.20
CA ARG A 21 -4.22 -0.07 -16.82
C ARG A 21 -3.08 0.87 -16.49
N GLY A 22 -2.69 0.97 -15.22
CA GLY A 22 -1.54 1.78 -14.79
C GLY A 22 -0.22 1.36 -15.43
N LEU A 23 -0.07 0.07 -15.77
CA LEU A 23 1.09 -0.46 -16.51
C LEU A 23 1.07 -0.13 -18.01
N ASN A 24 0.00 0.50 -18.54
CA ASN A 24 -0.17 0.83 -19.96
C ASN A 24 0.08 -0.35 -20.91
N SER A 25 -0.26 -1.57 -20.50
CA SER A 25 -0.07 -2.75 -21.33
C SER A 25 -1.03 -2.74 -22.54
N PRO A 26 -0.58 -3.09 -23.76
CA PRO A 26 -1.47 -3.24 -24.92
C PRO A 26 -2.54 -4.33 -24.70
N SER A 27 -2.35 -5.22 -23.72
CA SER A 27 -3.29 -6.27 -23.37
C SER A 27 -4.35 -5.86 -22.34
N ALA A 28 -4.40 -4.60 -21.89
CA ALA A 28 -5.26 -4.20 -20.78
C ALA A 28 -6.76 -4.48 -21.01
N SER A 29 -7.26 -4.22 -22.22
CA SER A 29 -8.66 -4.51 -22.59
C SER A 29 -8.98 -6.01 -22.57
N ILE A 30 -8.03 -6.84 -23.03
CA ILE A 30 -8.17 -8.30 -23.04
C ILE A 30 -8.20 -8.83 -21.61
N VAL A 31 -7.34 -8.30 -20.73
CA VAL A 31 -7.27 -8.72 -19.33
C VAL A 31 -8.58 -8.44 -18.61
N MET A 32 -9.18 -7.25 -18.80
CA MET A 32 -10.47 -6.92 -18.18
C MET A 32 -11.55 -7.94 -18.56
N SER A 33 -11.70 -8.25 -19.85
CA SER A 33 -12.68 -9.24 -20.31
C SER A 33 -12.40 -10.65 -19.76
N SER A 34 -11.14 -11.06 -19.73
CA SER A 34 -10.71 -12.38 -19.28
C SER A 34 -10.93 -12.57 -17.78
N VAL A 35 -10.57 -11.57 -16.98
CA VAL A 35 -10.72 -11.62 -15.51
C VAL A 35 -12.19 -11.58 -15.13
N CYS A 36 -13.00 -10.71 -15.75
CA CYS A 36 -14.45 -10.67 -15.49
C CYS A 36 -15.13 -12.01 -15.83
N ALA A 37 -14.74 -12.64 -16.95
CA ALA A 37 -15.25 -13.97 -17.31
C ALA A 37 -14.85 -15.05 -16.30
N LEU A 38 -13.59 -15.03 -15.83
CA LEU A 38 -13.08 -15.97 -14.85
C LEU A 38 -13.76 -15.84 -13.49
N THR A 39 -13.97 -14.60 -13.02
CA THR A 39 -14.56 -14.31 -11.70
C THR A 39 -16.09 -14.23 -11.74
N ARG A 40 -16.70 -14.32 -12.93
CA ARG A 40 -18.15 -14.17 -13.17
C ARG A 40 -18.69 -12.85 -12.63
N VAL A 41 -17.89 -11.81 -12.78
CA VAL A 41 -18.24 -10.44 -12.38
C VAL A 41 -18.76 -9.68 -13.59
N ASP A 42 -19.77 -8.85 -13.39
CA ASP A 42 -20.27 -7.96 -14.42
C ASP A 42 -19.18 -6.93 -14.82
N PRO A 43 -18.80 -6.84 -16.11
CA PRO A 43 -17.77 -5.91 -16.56
C PRO A 43 -18.10 -4.45 -16.28
N ALA A 44 -19.38 -4.05 -16.33
CA ALA A 44 -19.77 -2.67 -16.05
C ALA A 44 -19.60 -2.32 -14.57
N ALA A 45 -19.99 -3.24 -13.67
CA ALA A 45 -19.73 -3.10 -12.25
C ALA A 45 -18.22 -3.06 -11.94
N ALA A 46 -17.41 -3.91 -12.59
CA ALA A 46 -15.95 -3.90 -12.45
C ALA A 46 -15.36 -2.54 -12.86
N GLU A 47 -15.79 -1.99 -13.98
CA GLU A 47 -15.33 -0.69 -14.50
C GLU A 47 -15.63 0.46 -13.53
N ALA A 48 -16.83 0.48 -12.93
CA ALA A 48 -17.19 1.49 -11.93
C ALA A 48 -16.27 1.45 -10.70
N VAL A 49 -15.95 0.24 -10.24
CA VAL A 49 -15.04 0.02 -9.10
C VAL A 49 -13.60 0.36 -9.47
N VAL A 50 -13.15 0.06 -10.69
CA VAL A 50 -11.82 0.47 -11.21
C VAL A 50 -11.65 1.98 -11.10
N HIS A 51 -12.60 2.76 -11.64
CA HIS A 51 -12.54 4.22 -11.55
C HIS A 51 -12.59 4.76 -10.13
N HIS A 52 -13.25 4.05 -9.21
CA HIS A 52 -13.22 4.43 -7.81
C HIS A 52 -11.84 4.20 -7.20
N ILE A 53 -11.22 3.05 -7.46
CA ILE A 53 -9.86 2.72 -7.04
C ILE A 53 -8.87 3.76 -7.58
N GLU A 54 -8.92 4.06 -8.88
CA GLU A 54 -8.06 5.06 -9.53
C GLU A 54 -8.15 6.42 -8.84
N ARG A 55 -9.36 6.94 -8.59
CA ARG A 55 -9.56 8.21 -7.87
C ARG A 55 -8.99 8.21 -6.46
N VAL A 56 -9.14 7.10 -5.72
CA VAL A 56 -8.59 6.98 -4.37
C VAL A 56 -7.06 7.00 -4.44
N VAL A 57 -6.46 6.26 -5.37
CA VAL A 57 -5.02 6.23 -5.57
C VAL A 57 -4.47 7.62 -5.93
N GLU A 58 -5.07 8.32 -6.90
CA GLU A 58 -4.70 9.69 -7.27
C GLU A 58 -4.76 10.66 -6.09
N SER A 59 -5.83 10.57 -5.30
CA SER A 59 -6.01 11.39 -4.09
C SER A 59 -4.92 11.11 -3.06
N THR A 60 -4.55 9.84 -2.86
CA THR A 60 -3.47 9.46 -1.92
C THR A 60 -2.08 9.85 -2.42
N ALA A 61 -1.81 9.71 -3.71
CA ALA A 61 -0.54 10.10 -4.31
C ALA A 61 -0.29 11.61 -4.21
N SER A 62 -1.34 12.41 -4.38
CA SER A 62 -1.29 13.86 -4.23
C SER A 62 -0.97 14.32 -2.81
N LEU A 63 -1.37 13.53 -1.80
CA LEU A 63 -1.07 13.81 -0.39
C LEU A 63 0.36 13.42 0.01
N GLN A 64 1.02 12.53 -0.74
CA GLN A 64 2.38 12.07 -0.45
C GLN A 64 3.48 12.99 -1.03
N SER A 65 3.15 14.01 -1.81
CA SER A 65 4.14 14.90 -2.43
C SER A 65 4.66 16.03 -1.51
N LEU A 66 4.67 15.87 -0.17
CA LEU A 66 5.32 16.83 0.73
C LEU A 66 6.85 16.64 0.76
N PRO A 67 7.64 17.74 0.78
CA PRO A 67 9.08 17.72 0.52
C PRO A 67 9.90 17.04 1.65
N PRO A 68 11.11 16.54 1.35
CA PRO A 68 12.00 15.95 2.36
C PRO A 68 12.53 17.04 3.28
N SER A 69 11.91 17.22 4.44
CA SER A 69 12.41 18.09 5.49
C SER A 69 13.06 17.29 6.60
N HIS A 70 14.34 16.94 6.44
CA HIS A 70 15.27 16.83 7.55
C HIS A 70 16.67 17.29 7.09
N LYS A 71 16.89 18.60 7.04
CA LYS A 71 18.21 19.17 7.33
C LYS A 71 18.41 19.03 8.85
N ILE A 72 19.15 18.02 9.28
CA ILE A 72 19.81 18.05 10.59
C ILE A 72 21.26 18.38 10.33
N THR A 73 21.54 19.68 10.40
CA THR A 73 22.87 20.23 10.64
C THR A 73 23.25 19.86 12.07
N ASN A 74 24.16 18.89 12.26
CA ASN A 74 24.92 18.78 13.51
C ASN A 74 26.41 18.85 13.17
N THR A 75 26.97 20.04 13.41
CA THR A 75 28.39 20.36 13.50
C THR A 75 29.03 19.65 14.70
N THR A 76 30.21 19.05 14.46
CA THR A 76 31.33 18.78 15.40
C THR A 76 31.03 17.97 16.68
N THR A 77 31.72 16.84 16.89
CA THR A 77 32.87 16.71 17.83
C THR A 77 33.52 15.31 17.72
N SER A 78 34.84 15.31 17.52
CA SER A 78 35.90 14.29 17.68
C SER A 78 35.62 12.80 17.97
N SER A 79 36.41 11.99 17.25
CA SER A 79 37.19 10.84 17.74
C SER A 79 36.48 9.53 18.14
N GLY A 80 36.72 8.49 17.33
CA GLY A 80 37.07 7.18 17.89
C GLY A 80 36.45 5.95 17.22
N LYS A 81 37.34 5.12 16.66
CA LYS A 81 37.26 3.66 16.48
C LYS A 81 36.32 3.06 15.42
N LEU A 82 36.99 2.53 14.40
CA LEU A 82 36.60 1.39 13.56
C LEU A 82 36.27 0.15 14.40
N VAL A 83 35.17 -0.55 14.07
CA VAL A 83 34.83 -2.01 14.17
C VAL A 83 33.37 -2.07 13.66
N SER A 84 32.94 -2.65 12.54
CA SER A 84 33.15 -3.92 11.83
C SER A 84 32.67 -5.20 12.54
N VAL A 85 31.53 -5.71 12.03
CA VAL A 85 31.02 -7.10 11.96
C VAL A 85 30.20 -7.68 13.13
N ALA A 86 29.13 -8.40 12.71
CA ALA A 86 28.30 -9.41 13.36
C ALA A 86 27.09 -8.88 14.15
N ASP A 87 25.87 -9.02 13.61
CA ASP A 87 24.99 -10.20 13.71
C ASP A 87 24.35 -10.28 15.10
N GLU A 88 23.04 -10.04 15.17
CA GLU A 88 22.08 -10.67 16.11
C GLU A 88 20.70 -9.95 16.06
N THR A 89 19.69 -10.68 15.57
CA THR A 89 18.30 -10.70 16.08
C THR A 89 17.66 -9.35 16.49
N GLY A 90 17.25 -8.56 15.49
CA GLY A 90 16.38 -7.38 15.67
C GLY A 90 14.93 -7.71 16.01
N GLN A 91 14.69 -8.38 17.15
CA GLN A 91 13.35 -8.55 17.72
C GLN A 91 12.89 -7.22 18.31
N PRO A 92 11.76 -6.62 17.86
CA PRO A 92 11.24 -5.40 18.46
C PRO A 92 10.70 -5.73 19.87
N GLU A 93 11.21 -5.02 20.89
CA GLU A 93 10.72 -5.14 22.26
C GLU A 93 9.22 -4.83 22.33
N THR A 94 8.40 -5.82 22.72
CA THR A 94 6.98 -5.62 23.00
C THR A 94 6.82 -4.97 24.37
N PRO A 95 6.28 -3.75 24.48
CA PRO A 95 6.09 -3.11 25.78
C PRO A 95 5.02 -3.90 26.55
N THR A 96 5.42 -4.54 27.64
CA THR A 96 4.49 -5.24 28.54
C THR A 96 4.11 -4.28 29.66
N ASP A 97 3.16 -3.39 29.40
CA ASP A 97 2.64 -2.46 30.41
C ASP A 97 1.55 -3.18 31.23
N ILE A 98 1.95 -3.83 32.33
CA ILE A 98 1.02 -4.47 33.27
C ILE A 98 0.65 -3.41 34.31
N GLN A 99 -0.58 -2.88 34.22
CA GLN A 99 -1.12 -2.01 35.26
C GLN A 99 -1.65 -2.87 36.41
N ASP A 100 -1.11 -2.65 37.61
CA ASP A 100 -1.50 -3.34 38.84
C ASP A 100 -2.99 -3.12 39.15
N ILE A 101 -3.76 -4.20 39.21
CA ILE A 101 -5.17 -4.18 39.61
C ILE A 101 -5.21 -4.30 41.15
N HIS A 102 -5.55 -3.22 41.84
CA HIS A 102 -5.86 -3.26 43.27
C HIS A 102 -7.33 -3.67 43.46
N PHE A 103 -7.55 -4.77 44.19
CA PHE A 103 -8.86 -5.25 44.63
C PHE A 103 -9.40 -4.43 45.81
#